data_AF-A0A2G6VTP0-F1
#
_entry.id   AF-A0A2G6VTP0-F1
#
_cell.length_a   1.000
_cell.length_b   1.000
_cell.length_c   1.000
_cell.angle_alpha   90.00
_cell.angle_beta   90.00
_cell.angle_gamma   90.00
#
_symmetry.space_group_name_H-M   'P 1'
#
loop_
_entity.id
_entity.type
_entity.pdbx_description
1 polymer ?
#
loop_
_entity_poly.entity_id
_entity_poly.type
_entity_poly.pdbx_seq_one_letter_code
_entity_poly.pdbx_strand_id
1 'polypeptide(L)'
;MRKLANIFEFYKSTLTINVSISVLAWVFGGFETFKYVLIIFGFFISILIKEVNAKNEYLFYYNNGISKLHLFIYGFLMNFVFSLMLILVINLVIKLV
;
A
#
# COMPACT_ATOMS: atom_id res chain seq x y z
N MET A 1 -1.76 8.78 19.94
CA MET A 1 -0.51 8.85 19.16
C MET A 1 0.05 7.47 18.80
N ARG A 2 0.32 6.55 19.76
CA ARG A 2 0.93 5.24 19.47
C ARG A 2 0.17 4.34 18.48
N LYS A 3 -1.16 4.27 18.55
CA LYS A 3 -1.96 3.43 17.63
C LYS A 3 -1.89 3.89 16.17
N LEU A 4 -2.02 5.20 15.92
CA LEU A 4 -1.90 5.76 14.58
C LEU A 4 -0.50 5.54 13.99
N ALA A 5 0.54 5.72 14.81
CA ALA A 5 1.91 5.41 14.41
C ALA A 5 2.06 3.94 13.99
N ASN A 6 1.53 3.00 14.78
CA ASN A 6 1.58 1.56 14.44
C ASN A 6 0.82 1.24 13.15
N ILE A 7 -0.36 1.85 12.92
CA ILE A 7 -1.11 1.69 11.67
C ILE A 7 -0.31 2.25 10.48
N PHE A 8 0.36 3.39 10.67
CA PHE A 8 1.22 3.98 9.64
C PHE A 8 2.46 3.14 9.35
N GLU A 9 3.10 2.56 10.37
CA GLU A 9 4.21 1.61 10.19
C GLU A 9 3.78 0.37 9.40
N PHE A 10 2.62 -0.18 9.73
CA PHE A 10 2.03 -1.27 8.94
C PHE A 10 1.86 -0.84 7.47
N TYR A 11 1.28 0.33 7.22
CA TYR A 11 1.08 0.82 5.86
C TYR A 11 2.38 1.08 5.10
N LYS A 12 3.42 1.65 5.74
CA LYS A 12 4.74 1.83 5.09
C LYS A 12 5.30 0.50 4.58
N SER A 13 5.21 -0.55 5.39
CA SER A 13 5.70 -1.87 5.00
C SER A 13 4.92 -2.48 3.82
N THR A 14 3.61 -2.21 3.68
CA THR A 14 2.84 -2.66 2.52
C THR A 14 3.08 -1.75 1.31
N LEU A 15 3.29 -0.45 1.51
CA LEU A 15 3.54 0.52 0.45
C LEU A 15 4.82 0.20 -0.34
N THR A 16 5.91 -0.21 0.32
CA THR A 16 7.15 -0.58 -0.36
C THR A 16 6.94 -1.75 -1.35
N ILE A 17 6.19 -2.76 -0.93
CA ILE A 17 5.85 -3.91 -1.78
C ILE A 17 4.92 -3.47 -2.92
N ASN A 18 3.87 -2.71 -2.59
CA ASN A 18 2.90 -2.21 -3.57
C ASN A 18 3.59 -1.42 -4.69
N VAL A 19 4.39 -0.40 -4.33
CA VAL A 19 5.12 0.43 -5.31
C VAL A 19 6.05 -0.42 -6.18
N SER A 20 6.76 -1.39 -5.59
CA SER A 20 7.65 -2.27 -6.36
C SER A 20 6.90 -3.06 -7.43
N ILE A 21 5.75 -3.64 -7.07
CA ILE A 21 4.91 -4.41 -8.00
C ILE A 21 4.26 -3.48 -9.04
N SER A 22 3.79 -2.30 -8.63
CA SER A 22 3.20 -1.32 -9.53
C SER A 22 4.20 -0.82 -10.57
N VAL A 23 5.46 -0.55 -10.18
CA VAL A 23 6.52 -0.15 -11.12
C VAL A 23 6.77 -1.25 -12.14
N LEU A 24 6.83 -2.52 -11.74
CA LEU A 24 6.92 -3.64 -12.69
C LEU A 24 5.71 -3.66 -13.63
N ALA A 25 4.50 -3.47 -13.09
CA ALA A 25 3.28 -3.40 -13.89
C ALA A 25 3.28 -2.23 -14.89
N TRP A 26 3.92 -1.10 -14.55
CA TRP A 26 4.17 -0.02 -15.50
C TRP A 26 5.08 -0.48 -16.63
N VAL A 27 6.24 -1.06 -16.30
CA VAL A 27 7.25 -1.46 -17.31
C VAL A 27 6.65 -2.41 -18.35
N PHE A 28 5.82 -3.36 -17.94
CA PHE A 28 5.25 -4.36 -18.84
C PHE A 28 3.86 -4.02 -19.41
N GLY A 29 3.07 -3.23 -18.69
CA GLY A 29 1.65 -2.98 -19.00
C GLY A 29 1.29 -1.51 -19.20
N GLY A 30 2.26 -0.60 -19.14
CA GLY A 30 2.05 0.84 -19.30
C GLY A 30 1.37 1.51 -18.10
N PHE A 31 1.13 2.82 -18.25
CA PHE A 31 0.65 3.67 -17.15
C PHE A 31 -0.78 3.32 -16.70
N GLU A 32 -1.64 2.83 -17.59
CA GLU A 32 -2.98 2.36 -17.21
C GLU A 32 -2.91 1.17 -16.25
N THR A 33 -2.11 0.15 -16.57
CA THR A 33 -1.90 -1.01 -15.70
C THR A 33 -1.26 -0.60 -14.37
N PHE A 34 -0.30 0.34 -14.39
CA PHE A 34 0.28 0.91 -13.17
C PHE A 34 -0.79 1.44 -12.21
N LYS A 35 -1.77 2.22 -12.70
CA LYS A 35 -2.82 2.81 -11.86
C LYS A 35 -3.67 1.75 -11.16
N TYR A 36 -4.14 0.75 -11.91
CA TYR A 36 -4.94 -0.34 -11.33
C TYR A 36 -4.15 -1.16 -10.31
N VAL A 37 -2.88 -1.45 -10.60
CA VAL A 37 -2.03 -2.20 -9.69
C VAL A 37 -1.72 -1.38 -8.44
N LEU A 38 -1.35 -0.10 -8.56
CA LEU A 38 -1.07 0.77 -7.42
C LEU A 38 -2.26 0.95 -6.48
N ILE A 39 -3.46 1.18 -7.02
CA ILE A 39 -4.65 1.45 -6.19
C ILE A 39 -5.15 0.18 -5.51
N ILE A 40 -5.24 -0.93 -6.26
CA ILE A 40 -5.95 -2.14 -5.82
C ILE A 40 -4.97 -3.30 -5.67
N PHE A 41 -4.48 -3.85 -6.78
CA PHE A 41 -3.87 -5.19 -6.77
C PHE A 41 -2.60 -5.27 -5.94
N GLY A 42 -1.70 -4.30 -6.08
CA GLY A 42 -0.43 -4.28 -5.38
C GLY A 42 -0.60 -4.15 -3.86
N PHE A 43 -1.63 -3.44 -3.37
CA PHE A 43 -1.95 -3.42 -1.95
C PHE A 43 -2.42 -4.80 -1.44
N PHE A 44 -3.34 -5.45 -2.15
CA PHE A 44 -3.81 -6.79 -1.76
C PHE A 44 -2.71 -7.85 -1.86
N ILE A 45 -1.86 -7.79 -2.89
CA ILE A 45 -0.69 -8.67 -3.00
C ILE A 45 0.28 -8.41 -1.84
N SER A 46 0.49 -7.15 -1.44
CA SER A 46 1.30 -6.81 -0.27
C SER A 46 0.75 -7.42 1.01
N ILE A 47 -0.58 -7.40 1.21
CA ILE A 47 -1.22 -8.09 2.33
C ILE A 47 -0.96 -9.60 2.26
N LEU A 48 -1.17 -10.24 1.10
CA LEU A 48 -0.95 -11.68 0.94
C LEU A 48 0.49 -12.09 1.26
N ILE A 49 1.48 -11.32 0.81
CA ILE A 49 2.89 -11.55 1.14
C ILE A 49 3.11 -11.44 2.65
N LYS A 50 2.52 -10.43 3.33
CA LYS A 50 2.61 -10.30 4.79
C LYS A 50 1.89 -11.41 5.55
N GLU A 51 0.76 -11.91 5.04
CA GLU A 51 0.06 -13.06 5.63
C GLU A 51 0.91 -14.33 5.62
N VAL A 52 1.77 -14.51 4.62
CA VAL A 52 2.70 -15.64 4.54
C VAL A 52 3.94 -15.42 5.42
N ASN A 53 4.57 -14.24 5.32
CA ASN A 53 5.91 -14.00 5.86
C ASN A 53 5.94 -13.38 7.26
N ALA A 54 4.86 -12.71 7.68
CA ALA A 54 4.87 -11.81 8.85
C ALA A 54 3.74 -12.09 9.85
N LYS A 55 3.34 -13.37 10.01
CA LYS A 55 2.25 -13.76 10.92
C LYS A 55 2.45 -13.25 12.36
N ASN A 56 3.70 -13.23 12.83
CA ASN A 56 4.05 -12.77 14.18
C ASN A 56 3.86 -11.25 14.35
N GLU A 57 3.95 -10.46 13.28
CA GLU A 57 3.72 -9.00 13.37
C GLU A 57 2.27 -8.69 13.72
N TYR A 58 1.30 -9.50 13.25
CA TYR A 58 -0.11 -9.31 13.60
C TYR A 58 -0.38 -9.47 15.09
N LEU A 59 0.39 -10.32 15.80
CA LEU A 59 0.31 -10.44 17.25
C LEU A 59 0.77 -9.15 17.95
N PHE A 60 1.82 -8.49 17.45
CA PHE A 60 2.27 -7.21 17.99
C PHE A 60 1.18 -6.13 17.88
N TYR A 61 0.50 -6.03 16.73
CA TYR A 61 -0.58 -5.06 16.54
C TYR A 61 -1.80 -5.40 17.40
N TYR A 62 -2.15 -6.68 17.49
CA TYR A 62 -3.25 -7.16 18.32
C TYR A 62 -3.01 -6.86 19.81
N ASN A 63 -1.81 -7.12 20.31
CA ASN A 63 -1.40 -6.78 21.68
C ASN A 63 -1.43 -5.27 21.96
N ASN A 64 -1.34 -4.43 20.92
CA ASN A 64 -1.54 -2.98 21.00
C ASN A 64 -3.01 -2.54 20.80
N GLY A 65 -3.95 -3.49 20.78
CA GLY A 65 -5.38 -3.23 20.66
C GLY A 65 -5.79 -2.73 19.28
N ILE A 66 -5.12 -3.20 18.23
CA ILE A 66 -5.45 -2.95 16.81
C ILE A 66 -5.74 -4.30 16.15
N SER A 67 -6.97 -4.49 15.68
CA SER A 67 -7.30 -5.75 14.99
C SER A 67 -6.75 -5.75 13.57
N LYS A 68 -6.56 -6.96 13.00
CA LYS A 68 -6.11 -7.13 11.62
C LYS A 68 -7.01 -6.40 10.61
N LEU A 69 -8.32 -6.44 10.82
CA LEU A 69 -9.28 -5.73 9.95
C LEU A 69 -9.06 -4.21 9.97
N HIS A 70 -8.72 -3.63 11.13
CA HIS A 70 -8.39 -2.21 11.20
C HIS A 70 -7.13 -1.91 10.37
N LEU A 71 -6.08 -2.72 10.48
CA LEU A 71 -4.87 -2.56 9.67
C LEU A 71 -5.18 -2.58 8.17
N PHE A 72 -6.04 -3.49 7.72
CA PHE A 72 -6.40 -3.61 6.31
C PHE A 72 -7.23 -2.43 5.82
N ILE A 73 -8.27 -2.03 6.55
CA ILE A 73 -9.13 -0.92 6.17
C ILE A 73 -8.35 0.40 6.15
N TYR A 74 -7.67 0.74 7.25
CA TYR A 74 -6.91 1.99 7.33
C TYR A 74 -5.70 1.97 6.38
N GLY A 75 -5.04 0.81 6.24
CA GLY A 75 -3.99 0.60 5.24
C GLY A 75 -4.47 0.88 3.83
N PHE A 76 -5.65 0.36 3.46
CA PHE A 76 -6.23 0.58 2.13
C PHE A 76 -6.62 2.03 1.91
N LEU A 77 -7.23 2.69 2.91
CA LEU A 77 -7.58 4.11 2.83
C LEU A 77 -6.34 5.00 2.62
N MET A 78 -5.27 4.75 3.37
CA MET A 78 -3.99 5.45 3.16
C MET A 78 -3.41 5.15 1.78
N ASN A 79 -3.47 3.89 1.32
CA ASN A 79 -3.03 3.51 -0.01
C ASN A 79 -3.79 4.25 -1.11
N PHE A 80 -5.10 4.34 -0.98
CA PHE A 80 -5.96 5.02 -1.93
C PHE A 80 -5.59 6.50 -2.04
N VAL A 81 -5.46 7.21 -0.91
CA VAL A 81 -5.07 8.62 -0.88
C VAL A 81 -3.68 8.83 -1.48
N PHE A 82 -2.68 8.02 -1.07
CA PHE A 82 -1.34 8.06 -1.64
C PHE A 82 -1.35 7.83 -3.15
N SER A 83 -2.10 6.84 -3.62
CA SER A 83 -2.17 6.47 -5.04
C SER A 83 -2.74 7.61 -5.87
N LEU A 84 -3.85 8.23 -5.42
CA LEU A 84 -4.43 9.39 -6.11
C LEU A 84 -3.43 10.55 -6.20
N MET A 85 -2.74 10.85 -5.11
CA MET A 85 -1.72 11.92 -5.09
C MET A 85 -0.55 11.60 -6.02
N LEU A 86 -0.02 10.38 -5.99
CA LEU A 86 1.09 9.97 -6.84
C LEU A 86 0.70 10.00 -8.33
N ILE A 87 -0.48 9.50 -8.68
CA ILE A 87 -0.99 9.53 -10.06
C ILE A 87 -1.18 10.97 -10.53
N LEU A 88 -1.70 11.86 -9.68
CA LEU A 88 -1.83 13.27 -9.99
C LEU A 88 -0.46 13.91 -10.28
N VAL A 89 0.53 13.68 -9.40
CA VAL A 89 1.89 14.18 -9.59
C VAL A 89 2.50 13.66 -10.89
N ILE A 90 2.40 12.37 -11.18
CA ILE A 90 2.94 11.77 -12.41
C ILE A 90 2.29 12.40 -13.65
N ASN A 91 0.96 12.56 -13.65
CA ASN A 91 0.26 13.20 -14.77
C ASN A 91 0.69 14.65 -14.98
N LEU A 92 0.88 15.41 -13.90
CA LEU A 92 1.37 16.79 -13.97
C LEU A 92 2.78 16.84 -14.56
N VAL A 93 3.67 15.94 -14.12
CA VAL A 93 5.05 15.84 -14.64
C VAL A 93 5.05 15.46 -16.12
N ILE A 94 4.29 14.44 -16.51
CA ILE A 94 4.19 14.01 -17.92
C ILE A 94 3.66 15.13 -18.81
N LYS A 95 2.70 15.94 -18.33
CA LYS A 95 2.16 17.07 -19.09
C LYS A 95 3.15 18.23 -19.25
N LEU A 96 4.12 18.36 -18.35
CA LEU A 96 5.12 19.43 -18.37
C LEU A 96 6.35 19.10 -19.24
N VAL A 97 6.52 17.83 -19.62
CA VAL A 97 7.60 17.32 -20.48
C VAL A 97 7.09 17.19 -21.91
#